data_AF-A0A502GC84-F1
#
_entry.id   AF-A0A502GC84-F1
#
_cell.length_a   1.000
_cell.length_b   1.000
_cell.length_c   1.000
_cell.angle_alpha   90.00
_cell.angle_beta   90.00
_cell.angle_gamma   90.00
#
_symmetry.space_group_name_H-M   'P 1'
#
loop_
_entity.id
_entity.type
_entity.pdbx_description
1 polymer ?
#
loop_
_entity_poly.entity_id
_entity_poly.type
_entity_poly.pdbx_seq_one_letter_code
_entity_poly.pdbx_strand_id
1 'polypeptide(L)'
;MPAGDPSFSFQPGPREYGSPTDAHLAFRTAVVEALLPDVSRADLALVWALFEAEMACEAATQQHENLYQICFYLYELGQLEDVFRLYEAKFLARNMDVGITLDREMMTVGHEVAEVRAYAREVFRQQPPLQTRYPTLLQELDGLVAYPDYDSLEDYRTFIRGYFYGHEPGDLLPVN
;
A
#
# COMPACT_ATOMS: atom_id res chain seq x y z
N MET A 1 7.72 6.99 -21.43
CA MET A 1 6.55 6.84 -20.54
C MET A 1 5.46 7.72 -21.10
N PRO A 2 4.27 7.21 -21.44
CA PRO A 2 3.17 8.09 -21.79
C PRO A 2 2.82 8.89 -20.53
N ALA A 3 2.66 10.20 -20.68
CA ALA A 3 2.15 11.07 -19.61
C ALA A 3 0.89 10.40 -19.02
N GLY A 4 0.86 10.28 -17.68
CA GLY A 4 -0.22 9.61 -16.96
C GLY A 4 -1.57 10.06 -17.48
N ASP A 5 -2.43 9.11 -17.84
CA ASP A 5 -3.75 9.42 -18.36
C ASP A 5 -4.49 10.30 -17.34
N PRO A 6 -4.87 11.54 -17.71
CA PRO A 6 -5.46 12.50 -16.80
C PRO A 6 -6.75 11.99 -16.14
N SER A 7 -7.39 10.96 -16.69
CA SER A 7 -8.58 10.33 -16.11
C SER A 7 -8.34 9.70 -14.74
N PHE A 8 -7.09 9.36 -14.39
CA PHE A 8 -6.73 8.81 -13.08
C PHE A 8 -6.21 9.88 -12.11
N SER A 9 -5.85 11.06 -12.59
CA SER A 9 -5.29 12.08 -11.69
C SER A 9 -6.36 12.60 -10.71
N PHE A 10 -5.94 12.89 -9.47
CA PHE A 10 -6.78 13.62 -8.52
C PHE A 10 -7.23 14.94 -9.14
N GLN A 11 -8.54 15.15 -9.24
CA GLN A 11 -9.12 16.36 -9.79
C GLN A 11 -9.97 17.07 -8.73
N PRO A 12 -9.40 18.08 -8.04
CA PRO A 12 -10.11 18.76 -6.96
C PRO A 12 -11.36 19.46 -7.49
N GLY A 13 -12.50 19.07 -6.96
CA GLY A 13 -13.81 19.64 -7.20
C GLY A 13 -14.19 20.72 -6.18
N PRO A 14 -15.47 21.13 -6.15
CA PRO A 14 -15.97 22.07 -5.14
C PRO A 14 -15.75 21.52 -3.73
N ARG A 15 -15.66 22.42 -2.74
CA ARG A 15 -15.49 22.01 -1.35
C ARG A 15 -16.82 21.56 -0.74
N GLU A 16 -16.84 20.37 -0.17
CA GLU A 16 -17.91 19.88 0.69
C GLU A 16 -17.37 19.76 2.11
N TYR A 17 -18.09 20.33 3.09
CA TYR A 17 -17.68 20.34 4.50
C TYR A 17 -16.26 20.88 4.79
N GLY A 18 -15.72 21.71 3.90
CA GLY A 18 -14.40 22.34 4.06
C GLY A 18 -13.26 21.63 3.32
N SER A 19 -13.47 20.40 2.86
CA SER A 19 -12.52 19.61 2.06
C SER A 19 -12.89 19.64 0.58
N PRO A 20 -11.91 19.71 -0.36
CA PRO A 20 -12.22 19.55 -1.78
C PRO A 20 -12.77 18.14 -2.03
N THR A 21 -13.77 18.01 -2.91
CA THR A 21 -14.16 16.70 -3.44
C THR A 21 -13.18 16.26 -4.52
N ASP A 22 -13.24 15.01 -4.95
CA ASP A 22 -12.53 14.52 -6.13
C ASP A 22 -13.50 14.04 -7.21
N ALA A 23 -13.46 14.69 -8.37
CA ALA A 23 -14.33 14.36 -9.50
C ALA A 23 -14.04 12.95 -10.09
N HIS A 24 -12.85 12.41 -9.86
CA HIS A 24 -12.43 11.10 -10.39
C HIS A 24 -12.48 9.96 -9.37
N LEU A 25 -12.84 10.23 -8.10
CA LEU A 25 -12.82 9.20 -7.05
C LEU A 25 -13.66 7.97 -7.42
N ALA A 26 -14.91 8.18 -7.86
CA ALA A 26 -15.79 7.09 -8.25
C ALA A 26 -15.24 6.25 -9.42
N PHE A 27 -14.56 6.90 -10.38
CA PHE A 27 -13.93 6.20 -11.50
C PHE A 27 -12.73 5.37 -11.02
N ARG A 28 -11.86 5.95 -10.18
CA ARG A 28 -10.72 5.20 -9.62
C ARG A 28 -11.16 4.03 -8.76
N THR A 29 -12.19 4.20 -7.93
CA THR A 29 -12.76 3.10 -7.14
C THR A 29 -13.23 1.96 -8.05
N ALA A 30 -13.98 2.27 -9.13
CA ALA A 30 -14.42 1.23 -10.07
C ALA A 30 -13.25 0.50 -10.75
N VAL A 31 -12.16 1.20 -11.08
CA VAL A 31 -10.96 0.58 -11.66
C VAL A 31 -10.23 -0.28 -10.63
N VAL A 32 -10.08 0.22 -9.40
CA VAL A 32 -9.46 -0.53 -8.31
C VAL A 32 -10.26 -1.81 -8.06
N GLU A 33 -11.57 -1.75 -7.93
CA GLU A 33 -12.43 -2.93 -7.76
C GLU A 33 -12.32 -3.91 -8.94
N ALA A 34 -12.29 -3.40 -10.17
CA ALA A 34 -12.20 -4.23 -11.37
C ALA A 34 -10.87 -4.97 -11.51
N LEU A 35 -9.77 -4.44 -10.95
CA LEU A 35 -8.45 -5.07 -10.97
C LEU A 35 -8.32 -6.24 -9.99
N LEU A 36 -9.13 -6.27 -8.92
CA LEU A 36 -8.95 -7.23 -7.84
C LEU A 36 -8.87 -8.70 -8.32
N PRO A 37 -9.76 -9.20 -9.21
CA PRO A 37 -9.80 -10.62 -9.54
C PRO A 37 -8.57 -11.15 -10.30
N ASP A 38 -7.83 -10.28 -11.00
CA ASP A 38 -6.78 -10.68 -11.95
C ASP A 38 -5.55 -9.76 -11.98
N VAL A 39 -5.30 -8.99 -10.90
CA VAL A 39 -4.14 -8.10 -10.80
C VAL A 39 -2.84 -8.84 -11.05
N SER A 40 -2.01 -8.29 -11.95
CA SER A 40 -0.78 -8.93 -12.40
C SER A 40 0.35 -7.93 -12.57
N ARG A 41 1.57 -8.44 -12.84
CA ARG A 41 2.73 -7.58 -13.14
C ARG A 41 2.54 -6.71 -14.38
N ALA A 42 1.62 -7.07 -15.30
CA ALA A 42 1.30 -6.22 -16.44
C ALA A 42 0.63 -4.91 -16.01
N ASP A 43 -0.01 -4.91 -14.84
CA ASP A 43 -0.79 -3.81 -14.29
C ASP A 43 0.02 -2.90 -13.37
N LEU A 44 1.29 -3.24 -13.10
CA LEU A 44 2.14 -2.52 -12.14
C LEU A 44 2.20 -1.01 -12.40
N ALA A 45 2.32 -0.60 -13.66
CA ALA A 45 2.33 0.82 -14.03
C ALA A 45 1.00 1.52 -13.72
N LEU A 46 -0.14 0.83 -13.89
CA LEU A 46 -1.46 1.33 -13.54
C LEU A 46 -1.61 1.40 -12.02
N VAL A 47 -1.21 0.36 -11.29
CA VAL A 47 -1.27 0.32 -9.81
C VAL A 47 -0.43 1.46 -9.21
N TRP A 48 0.78 1.71 -9.73
CA TRP A 48 1.57 2.87 -9.32
C TRP A 48 0.87 4.19 -9.62
N ALA A 49 0.26 4.35 -10.80
CA ALA A 49 -0.46 5.58 -11.14
C ALA A 49 -1.66 5.82 -10.21
N LEU A 50 -2.42 4.77 -9.88
CA LEU A 50 -3.52 4.82 -8.92
C LEU A 50 -3.03 5.17 -7.52
N PHE A 51 -1.93 4.56 -7.07
CA PHE A 51 -1.32 4.87 -5.77
C PHE A 51 -0.96 6.35 -5.65
N GLU A 52 -0.24 6.90 -6.63
CA GLU A 52 0.17 8.31 -6.60
C GLU A 52 -1.06 9.25 -6.62
N ALA A 53 -2.10 8.90 -7.39
CA ALA A 53 -3.33 9.66 -7.44
C ALA A 53 -4.09 9.65 -6.10
N GLU A 54 -4.17 8.50 -5.44
CA GLU A 54 -4.84 8.38 -4.14
C GLU A 54 -4.05 9.05 -3.02
N MET A 55 -2.72 8.94 -3.00
CA MET A 55 -1.90 9.68 -2.04
C MET A 55 -2.03 11.19 -2.22
N ALA A 56 -2.16 11.68 -3.46
CA ALA A 56 -2.42 13.09 -3.74
C ALA A 56 -3.84 13.50 -3.28
N CYS A 57 -4.84 12.65 -3.49
CA CYS A 57 -6.20 12.84 -3.00
C CYS A 57 -6.21 12.92 -1.47
N GLU A 58 -5.65 11.93 -0.78
CA GLU A 58 -5.53 11.84 0.68
C GLU A 58 -4.91 13.12 1.25
N ALA A 59 -3.78 13.55 0.69
CA ALA A 59 -3.10 14.75 1.17
C ALA A 59 -3.94 16.03 1.07
N ALA A 60 -4.91 16.07 0.14
CA ALA A 60 -5.77 17.21 -0.14
C ALA A 60 -7.14 17.15 0.56
N THR A 61 -7.71 15.96 0.72
CA THR A 61 -9.11 15.75 1.12
C THR A 61 -9.25 14.90 2.38
N GLN A 62 -8.20 14.17 2.78
CA GLN A 62 -8.19 13.10 3.78
C GLN A 62 -9.02 11.86 3.39
N GLN A 63 -9.53 11.80 2.16
CA GLN A 63 -10.17 10.60 1.60
C GLN A 63 -9.11 9.55 1.25
N HIS A 64 -9.45 8.27 1.44
CA HIS A 64 -8.48 7.17 1.39
C HIS A 64 -9.11 5.81 1.10
N GLU A 65 -10.32 5.80 0.54
CA GLU A 65 -11.18 4.63 0.38
C GLU A 65 -10.48 3.51 -0.40
N ASN A 66 -9.63 3.87 -1.36
CA ASN A 66 -8.94 2.92 -2.23
C ASN A 66 -7.52 2.57 -1.73
N LEU A 67 -6.96 3.30 -0.77
CA LEU A 67 -5.54 3.15 -0.41
C LEU A 67 -5.21 1.76 0.12
N TYR A 68 -6.07 1.16 0.94
CA TYR A 68 -5.78 -0.17 1.50
C TYR A 68 -5.74 -1.25 0.41
N GLN A 69 -6.68 -1.21 -0.53
CA GLN A 69 -6.74 -2.17 -1.64
C GLN A 69 -5.58 -1.98 -2.63
N ILE A 70 -5.19 -0.73 -2.92
CA ILE A 70 -4.01 -0.48 -3.75
C ILE A 70 -2.73 -0.94 -3.04
N CYS A 71 -2.61 -0.71 -1.73
CA CYS A 71 -1.47 -1.22 -0.95
C CYS A 71 -1.40 -2.75 -0.97
N PHE A 72 -2.56 -3.41 -0.92
CA PHE A 72 -2.64 -4.86 -1.12
C PHE A 72 -2.17 -5.29 -2.51
N TYR A 73 -2.50 -4.56 -3.57
CA TYR A 73 -1.97 -4.85 -4.92
C TYR A 73 -0.45 -4.75 -4.96
N LEU A 74 0.12 -3.70 -4.38
CA LEU A 74 1.58 -3.55 -4.31
C LEU A 74 2.22 -4.70 -3.52
N TYR A 75 1.58 -5.13 -2.43
CA TYR A 75 2.00 -6.30 -1.66
C TYR A 75 1.98 -7.58 -2.48
N GLU A 76 0.87 -7.88 -3.18
CA GLU A 76 0.71 -9.08 -4.00
C GLU A 76 1.65 -9.11 -5.21
N LEU A 77 1.95 -7.95 -5.80
CA LEU A 77 2.88 -7.82 -6.92
C LEU A 77 4.35 -8.01 -6.51
N GLY A 78 4.65 -7.81 -5.22
CA GLY A 78 5.91 -8.17 -4.57
C GLY A 78 7.14 -7.51 -5.18
N GLN A 79 7.06 -6.23 -5.55
CA GLN A 79 8.24 -5.49 -6.00
C GLN A 79 8.93 -4.86 -4.78
N LEU A 80 10.20 -5.18 -4.55
CA LEU A 80 10.97 -4.64 -3.42
C LEU A 80 10.99 -3.11 -3.40
N GLU A 81 10.95 -2.46 -4.56
CA GLU A 81 10.86 -1.01 -4.72
C GLU A 81 9.63 -0.42 -4.00
N ASP A 82 8.54 -1.17 -3.88
CA ASP A 82 7.28 -0.70 -3.33
C ASP A 82 7.24 -0.66 -1.80
N VAL A 83 8.29 -1.16 -1.11
CA VAL A 83 8.50 -0.94 0.32
C VAL A 83 8.40 0.54 0.69
N PHE A 84 8.94 1.42 -0.14
CA PHE A 84 8.94 2.86 0.13
C PHE A 84 7.54 3.45 -0.03
N ARG A 85 6.78 3.02 -1.04
CA ARG A 85 5.39 3.46 -1.24
C ARG A 85 4.50 3.04 -0.08
N LEU A 86 4.63 1.78 0.35
CA LEU A 86 3.85 1.26 1.48
C LEU A 86 4.23 1.93 2.79
N TYR A 87 5.50 2.26 3.00
CA TYR A 87 5.93 3.09 4.12
C TYR A 87 5.31 4.50 4.06
N GLU A 88 5.27 5.13 2.88
CA GLU A 88 4.66 6.45 2.71
C GLU A 88 3.18 6.43 3.08
N ALA A 89 2.43 5.45 2.58
CA ALA A 89 1.02 5.32 2.90
C ALA A 89 0.80 5.07 4.41
N LYS A 90 1.58 4.19 5.03
CA LYS A 90 1.41 3.82 6.45
C LYS A 90 1.82 4.93 7.43
N PHE A 91 2.92 5.64 7.16
CA PHE A 91 3.54 6.53 8.14
C PHE A 91 3.54 8.01 7.75
N LEU A 92 3.38 8.33 6.47
CA LEU A 92 3.44 9.72 5.99
C LEU A 92 2.09 10.25 5.46
N ALA A 93 1.07 9.40 5.33
CA ALA A 93 -0.30 9.85 5.08
C ALA A 93 -0.77 10.80 6.18
N ARG A 94 -1.60 11.79 5.83
CA ARG A 94 -2.07 12.81 6.77
C ARG A 94 -3.28 12.38 7.59
N ASN A 95 -3.94 11.31 7.16
CA ASN A 95 -5.08 10.73 7.83
C ASN A 95 -4.64 9.59 8.77
N MET A 96 -4.99 9.73 10.05
CA MET A 96 -4.73 8.72 11.08
C MET A 96 -5.41 7.38 10.78
N ASP A 97 -6.59 7.39 10.17
CA ASP A 97 -7.34 6.18 9.82
C ASP A 97 -6.57 5.33 8.80
N VAL A 98 -5.86 5.97 7.85
CA VAL A 98 -4.95 5.26 6.93
C VAL A 98 -3.84 4.58 7.72
N GLY A 99 -3.21 5.33 8.62
CA GLY A 99 -2.15 4.82 9.48
C GLY A 99 -2.61 3.68 10.40
N ILE A 100 -3.89 3.61 10.78
CA ILE A 100 -4.45 2.51 11.58
C ILE A 100 -4.82 1.33 10.68
N THR A 101 -5.42 1.58 9.52
CA THR A 101 -5.98 0.55 8.63
C THR A 101 -4.90 -0.28 7.94
N LEU A 102 -3.81 0.36 7.48
CA LEU A 102 -2.74 -0.35 6.78
C LEU A 102 -1.94 -1.23 7.74
N ASP A 103 -1.74 -2.51 7.45
CA ASP A 103 -0.88 -3.38 8.28
C ASP A 103 0.61 -3.03 8.11
N ARG A 104 1.43 -3.21 9.16
CA ARG A 104 2.89 -2.99 9.05
C ARG A 104 3.53 -4.01 8.12
N GLU A 105 3.02 -5.23 8.11
CA GLU A 105 3.49 -6.35 7.29
C GLU A 105 3.35 -6.07 5.79
N MET A 106 2.45 -5.16 5.35
CA MET A 106 2.36 -4.77 3.94
C MET A 106 3.71 -4.26 3.42
N MET A 107 4.47 -3.52 4.23
CA MET A 107 5.79 -3.00 3.82
C MET A 107 6.79 -4.10 3.48
N THR A 108 6.53 -5.35 3.88
CA THR A 108 7.40 -6.46 3.50
C THR A 108 7.25 -6.85 2.03
N VAL A 109 6.20 -6.37 1.34
CA VAL A 109 5.87 -6.70 -0.06
C VAL A 109 5.90 -8.21 -0.33
N GLY A 110 5.51 -9.01 0.66
CA GLY A 110 5.52 -10.46 0.57
C GLY A 110 6.91 -11.10 0.64
N HIS A 111 7.94 -10.38 1.12
CA HIS A 111 9.29 -10.89 1.32
C HIS A 111 9.62 -11.05 2.81
N GLU A 112 10.67 -11.80 3.11
CA GLU A 112 11.21 -11.86 4.47
C GLU A 112 11.74 -10.50 4.91
N VAL A 113 11.51 -10.11 6.18
CA VAL A 113 11.94 -8.81 6.71
C VAL A 113 13.44 -8.58 6.53
N ALA A 114 14.26 -9.63 6.64
CA ALA A 114 15.69 -9.56 6.43
C ALA A 114 16.09 -9.15 5.00
N GLU A 115 15.34 -9.63 4.00
CA GLU A 115 15.55 -9.30 2.59
C GLU A 115 15.20 -7.84 2.32
N VAL A 116 14.01 -7.41 2.76
CA VAL A 116 13.51 -6.04 2.61
C VAL A 116 14.45 -5.04 3.29
N ARG A 117 14.95 -5.39 4.48
CA ARG A 117 15.93 -4.58 5.21
C ARG A 117 17.26 -4.47 4.48
N ALA A 118 17.75 -5.56 3.90
CA ALA A 118 18.98 -5.55 3.11
C ALA A 118 18.83 -4.65 1.87
N TYR A 119 17.71 -4.77 1.17
CA TYR A 119 17.35 -3.92 0.05
C TYR A 119 17.29 -2.43 0.45
N ALA A 120 16.54 -2.08 1.49
CA ALA A 120 16.40 -0.70 1.94
C ALA A 120 17.75 -0.07 2.35
N ARG A 121 18.63 -0.84 3.01
CA ARG A 121 19.99 -0.39 3.35
C ARG A 121 20.83 -0.09 2.11
N GLU A 122 20.76 -0.96 1.11
CA GLU A 122 21.49 -0.78 -0.14
C GLU A 122 20.98 0.46 -0.89
N VAL A 123 19.66 0.66 -0.95
CA VAL A 123 19.06 1.88 -1.54
C VAL A 123 19.50 3.13 -0.79
N PHE A 124 19.49 3.14 0.54
CA PHE A 124 19.99 4.28 1.33
C PHE A 124 21.47 4.55 1.11
N ARG A 125 22.29 3.51 0.92
CA ARG A 125 23.72 3.67 0.59
C ARG A 125 23.90 4.30 -0.78
N GLN A 126 23.10 3.92 -1.77
CA GLN A 126 23.14 4.46 -3.13
C GLN A 126 22.51 5.86 -3.23
N GLN A 127 21.49 6.14 -2.42
CA GLN A 127 20.70 7.36 -2.42
C GLN A 127 20.50 7.89 -0.99
N PRO A 128 21.54 8.46 -0.36
CA PRO A 128 21.48 8.95 1.03
C PRO A 128 20.30 9.89 1.35
N PRO A 129 19.84 10.77 0.45
CA PRO A 129 18.66 11.60 0.72
C PRO A 129 17.38 10.82 1.05
N LEU A 130 17.23 9.58 0.56
CA LEU A 130 16.07 8.75 0.88
C LEU A 130 16.03 8.34 2.35
N GLN A 131 17.18 8.19 3.01
CA GLN A 131 17.21 7.89 4.44
C GLN A 131 16.62 9.04 5.26
N THR A 132 16.83 10.28 4.83
CA THR A 132 16.21 11.46 5.46
C THR A 132 14.70 11.51 5.22
N ARG A 133 14.23 11.05 4.05
CA ARG A 133 12.80 10.97 3.71
C ARG A 133 12.07 9.86 4.48
N TYR A 134 12.75 8.73 4.73
CA TYR A 134 12.20 7.55 5.39
C TYR A 134 12.97 7.19 6.67
N PRO A 135 12.99 8.09 7.66
CA PRO A 135 13.94 8.03 8.78
C PRO A 135 13.74 6.82 9.69
N THR A 136 12.51 6.31 9.81
CA THR A 136 12.20 5.19 10.70
C THR A 136 12.01 3.87 9.97
N LEU A 137 12.12 3.80 8.64
CA LEU A 137 11.85 2.57 7.87
C LEU A 137 12.59 1.35 8.41
N LEU A 138 13.91 1.45 8.63
CA LEU A 138 14.69 0.32 9.15
C LEU A 138 14.30 -0.03 10.60
N GLN A 139 13.90 0.96 11.39
CA GLN A 139 13.41 0.74 12.75
C GLN A 139 12.06 0.02 12.75
N GLU A 140 11.14 0.39 11.85
CA GLU A 140 9.84 -0.27 11.72
C GLU A 140 9.98 -1.74 11.30
N LEU A 141 10.90 -2.00 10.36
CA LEU A 141 11.26 -3.36 9.95
C LEU A 141 11.91 -4.14 11.10
N ASP A 142 12.85 -3.54 11.83
CA ASP A 142 13.43 -4.18 13.03
C ASP A 142 12.36 -4.44 14.12
N GLY A 143 11.37 -3.54 14.20
CA GLY A 143 10.20 -3.69 15.06
C GLY A 143 9.31 -4.88 14.68
N LEU A 144 9.16 -5.20 13.38
CA LEU A 144 8.39 -6.38 12.94
C LEU A 144 9.06 -7.68 13.37
N VAL A 145 10.40 -7.70 13.48
CA VAL A 145 11.12 -8.88 13.99
C VAL A 145 10.99 -9.00 15.50
N ALA A 146 11.08 -7.87 16.22
CA ALA A 146 11.03 -7.87 17.69
C ALA A 146 9.61 -8.05 18.25
N TYR A 147 8.63 -7.48 17.56
CA TYR A 147 7.22 -7.44 17.93
C TYR A 147 6.39 -7.65 16.65
N PRO A 148 6.30 -8.90 16.18
CA PRO A 148 5.52 -9.22 14.99
C PRO A 148 4.02 -9.04 15.27
N ASP A 149 3.26 -8.54 14.30
CA ASP A 149 1.80 -8.42 14.45
C ASP A 149 1.10 -9.76 14.08
N TYR A 150 1.80 -10.64 13.35
CA TYR A 150 1.39 -11.99 12.97
C TYR A 150 2.48 -13.03 13.26
N ASP A 151 2.10 -14.29 13.53
CA ASP A 151 3.05 -15.35 13.90
C ASP A 151 4.09 -15.66 12.79
N SER A 152 3.72 -15.46 11.52
CA SER A 152 4.59 -15.63 10.37
C SER A 152 4.15 -14.81 9.15
N LEU A 153 5.02 -14.71 8.14
CA LEU A 153 4.69 -14.12 6.85
C LEU A 153 3.54 -14.88 6.15
N GLU A 154 3.48 -16.20 6.29
CA GLU A 154 2.41 -17.02 5.70
C GLU A 154 1.07 -16.77 6.41
N ASP A 155 1.06 -16.56 7.73
CA ASP A 155 -0.14 -16.20 8.47
C ASP A 155 -0.67 -14.84 8.00
N TYR A 156 0.22 -13.86 7.82
CA TYR A 156 -0.16 -12.57 7.26
C TYR A 156 -0.71 -12.68 5.82
N ARG A 157 -0.03 -13.44 4.95
CA ARG A 157 -0.50 -13.69 3.57
C ARG A 157 -1.89 -14.32 3.56
N THR A 158 -2.12 -15.30 4.42
CA THR A 158 -3.41 -15.98 4.54
C THR A 158 -4.49 -15.01 4.99
N PHE A 159 -4.21 -14.23 6.04
CA PHE A 159 -5.11 -13.19 6.54
C PHE A 159 -5.48 -12.18 5.45
N ILE A 160 -4.48 -11.56 4.82
CA ILE A 160 -4.72 -10.43 3.92
C ILE A 160 -5.40 -10.87 2.62
N ARG A 161 -5.05 -12.05 2.10
CA ARG A 161 -5.77 -12.64 0.96
C ARG A 161 -7.21 -13.00 1.34
N GLY A 162 -7.42 -13.56 2.53
CA GLY A 162 -8.76 -13.83 3.05
C GLY A 162 -9.62 -12.57 3.21
N TYR A 163 -9.00 -11.45 3.59
CA TYR A 163 -9.67 -10.16 3.68
C TYR A 163 -10.18 -9.68 2.32
N PHE A 164 -9.36 -9.75 1.26
CA PHE A 164 -9.73 -9.21 -0.07
C PHE A 164 -10.47 -10.20 -0.98
N TYR A 165 -10.09 -11.48 -0.98
CA TYR A 165 -10.71 -12.51 -1.83
C TYR A 165 -11.80 -13.31 -1.13
N GLY A 166 -11.97 -13.12 0.18
CA GLY A 166 -12.78 -13.99 1.03
C GLY A 166 -11.99 -15.24 1.46
N HIS A 167 -12.44 -15.87 2.54
CA HIS A 167 -11.94 -17.17 2.96
C HIS A 167 -12.53 -18.26 2.05
N GLU A 168 -11.71 -19.16 1.51
CA GLU A 168 -12.27 -20.37 0.92
C GLU A 168 -12.99 -21.17 2.02
N PRO A 169 -14.09 -21.88 1.69
CA PRO A 169 -14.78 -22.75 2.63
C PRO A 169 -13.92 -23.99 2.94
N GLY A 170 -12.86 -23.78 3.72
CA GLY A 170 -11.82 -24.76 4.05
C GLY A 170 -10.78 -24.22 5.04
N ASP A 171 -10.60 -22.91 5.12
CA ASP A 171 -9.56 -22.26 5.95
C ASP A 171 -9.95 -22.07 7.43
N LEU A 172 -11.13 -22.54 7.83
CA LEU A 172 -11.63 -22.41 9.20
C LEU A 172 -11.85 -23.77 9.86
N LEU A 173 -10.81 -24.58 10.06
CA LEU A 173 -10.79 -25.54 11.18
C LEU A 173 -9.36 -25.83 11.68
N PRO A 174 -9.19 -26.01 13.01
CA PRO A 174 -7.89 -26.07 13.66
C PRO A 174 -7.23 -27.45 13.44
N VAL A 175 -5.91 -27.45 13.25
CA VAL A 175 -5.12 -28.67 13.38
C VAL A 175 -4.85 -28.89 14.86
N ASN A 176 -5.50 -29.92 15.42
CA ASN A 176 -5.14 -30.53 16.71
C ASN A 176 -3.78 -31.21 16.64
#